data_AF-A0A496PMV8-F1
#
_entry.id   AF-A0A496PMV8-F1
#
_cell.length_a   1.000
_cell.length_b   1.000
_cell.length_c   1.000
_cell.angle_alpha   90.00
_cell.angle_beta   90.00
_cell.angle_gamma   90.00
#
_symmetry.space_group_name_H-M   'P 1'
#
loop_
_entity.id
_entity.type
_entity.pdbx_description
1 polymer ?
#
loop_
_entity_poly.entity_id
_entity_poly.type
_entity_poly.pdbx_seq_one_letter_code
_entity_poly.pdbx_strand_id
1 'polypeptide(L)'
;MNEDCLKLGDCTDTRLERIYEYLDGALSRSDLQTVQEHLSTCEECSAQYDLECIIRSVVRRSCSETAPQDLKSRIMVRIDEIRVEGSSHQGSSH
;
A
#
# COMPACT_ATOMS: atom_id res chain seq x y z
N MET A 1 20.79 20.61 -5.51
CA MET A 1 20.53 19.46 -6.40
C MET A 1 21.32 18.30 -5.83
N ASN A 2 20.67 17.44 -5.05
CA ASN A 2 21.35 16.40 -4.29
C ASN A 2 21.45 15.12 -5.15
N GLU A 3 22.67 14.65 -5.39
CA GLU A 3 23.00 13.54 -6.29
C GLU A 3 22.37 12.19 -5.86
N ASP A 4 21.80 12.11 -4.66
CA ASP A 4 21.16 10.88 -4.15
C ASP A 4 19.78 10.59 -4.72
N CYS A 5 19.11 11.55 -5.37
CA CYS A 5 17.80 11.30 -6.03
C CYS A 5 17.90 10.32 -7.19
N LEU A 6 19.09 10.17 -7.79
CA LEU A 6 19.37 9.26 -8.91
C LEU A 6 19.09 7.80 -8.56
N LYS A 7 19.20 7.43 -7.27
CA LYS A 7 18.92 6.05 -6.81
C LYS A 7 17.42 5.72 -6.76
N LEU A 8 16.57 6.74 -6.70
CA LEU A 8 15.11 6.59 -6.72
C LEU A 8 14.53 6.73 -8.14
N GLY A 9 15.29 7.33 -9.06
CA GLY A 9 14.95 7.49 -10.46
C GLY A 9 15.62 8.76 -11.01
N ASP A 10 16.22 8.66 -12.20
CA ASP A 10 16.89 9.79 -12.87
C ASP A 10 15.88 10.89 -13.30
N CYS A 11 14.63 10.49 -13.51
CA CYS A 11 13.51 11.36 -13.89
C CYS A 11 12.51 11.53 -12.75
N THR A 12 11.83 12.69 -12.72
CA THR A 12 10.76 13.02 -11.78
C THR A 12 9.64 11.97 -11.76
N ASP A 13 9.33 11.41 -12.92
CA ASP A 13 8.29 10.38 -13.11
C ASP A 13 8.62 9.07 -12.38
N THR A 14 9.78 8.48 -12.67
CA THR A 14 10.25 7.25 -12.02
C THR A 14 10.39 7.39 -10.51
N ARG A 15 10.82 8.56 -10.04
CA ARG A 15 10.87 8.86 -8.61
C ARG A 15 9.48 8.86 -7.97
N LEU A 16 8.49 9.45 -8.63
CA LEU A 16 7.10 9.44 -8.17
C LEU A 16 6.53 8.03 -8.16
N GLU A 17 6.78 7.23 -9.20
CA GLU A 17 6.37 5.82 -9.25
C GLU A 17 6.86 5.05 -8.02
N ARG A 18 8.14 5.21 -7.64
CA ARG A 18 8.69 4.54 -6.45
C ARG A 18 8.04 4.99 -5.14
N ILE A 19 7.68 6.27 -5.04
CA ILE A 19 6.92 6.78 -3.89
C ILE A 19 5.53 6.16 -3.84
N TYR A 20 4.86 5.99 -4.99
CA TYR A 20 3.57 5.31 -5.07
C TYR A 20 3.67 3.83 -4.70
N GLU A 21 4.66 3.10 -5.24
CA GLU A 21 4.89 1.69 -4.88
C GLU A 21 5.18 1.52 -3.39
N TYR A 22 5.93 2.46 -2.80
CA TYR A 22 6.18 2.51 -1.36
C TYR A 22 4.88 2.74 -0.57
N LEU A 23 4.07 3.70 -0.99
CA LEU A 23 2.78 4.02 -0.36
C LEU A 23 1.75 2.90 -0.49
N ASP A 24 1.79 2.13 -1.58
CA ASP A 24 0.90 0.99 -1.82
C ASP A 24 1.37 -0.31 -1.13
N GLY A 25 2.64 -0.35 -0.71
CA GLY A 25 3.27 -1.55 -0.16
C GLY A 25 3.63 -2.58 -1.24
N ALA A 26 3.77 -2.14 -2.50
CA ALA A 26 4.13 -2.98 -3.64
C ALA A 26 5.65 -3.24 -3.76
N LEU A 27 6.46 -2.60 -2.91
CA LEU A 27 7.91 -2.76 -2.90
C LEU A 27 8.39 -4.02 -2.17
N SER A 28 9.49 -4.59 -2.65
CA SER A 28 10.24 -5.63 -1.95
C SER A 28 10.85 -5.09 -0.65
N ARG A 29 11.18 -5.96 0.32
CA ARG A 29 11.79 -5.53 1.60
C ARG A 29 13.09 -4.74 1.42
N SER A 30 13.91 -5.11 0.43
CA SER A 30 15.13 -4.40 0.05
C SER A 30 14.85 -2.98 -0.44
N ASP A 31 13.86 -2.82 -1.30
CA ASP A 31 13.47 -1.54 -1.87
C ASP A 31 12.79 -0.65 -0.83
N LEU A 32 11.98 -1.21 0.07
CA LEU A 32 11.37 -0.48 1.18
C LEU A 32 12.43 0.22 2.04
N GLN A 33 13.51 -0.49 2.39
CA GLN A 33 14.59 0.10 3.18
C GLN A 33 15.32 1.19 2.40
N THR A 34 15.60 0.95 1.12
CA THR A 34 16.27 1.92 0.24
C THR A 34 15.48 3.22 0.11
N VAL A 35 14.16 3.12 -0.11
CA VAL A 35 13.27 4.29 -0.19
C VAL A 35 13.17 5.00 1.16
N GLN A 36 13.08 4.27 2.27
CA GLN A 36 13.01 4.87 3.60
C GLN A 36 14.29 5.64 3.99
N GLU A 37 15.47 5.06 3.73
CA GLU A 37 16.75 5.74 3.94
C GLU A 37 16.85 7.00 3.07
N HIS A 38 16.37 6.91 1.82
CA HIS A 38 16.34 8.05 0.91
C HIS A 38 15.39 9.16 1.37
N LEU A 39 14.17 8.84 1.81
CA LEU A 39 13.22 9.82 2.35
C LEU A 39 13.75 10.52 3.61
N SER A 40 14.62 9.85 4.38
CA SER A 40 15.25 10.43 5.58
C SER A 40 16.41 11.38 5.26
N THR A 41 17.02 11.23 4.09
CA THR A 41 18.21 12.00 3.67
C THR A 41 17.89 13.07 2.63
N CYS A 42 16.78 12.94 1.90
CA CYS A 42 16.35 13.86 0.86
C CYS A 42 15.06 14.59 1.24
N GLU A 43 15.20 15.88 1.56
CA GLU A 43 14.07 16.74 1.93
C GLU A 43 13.07 16.93 0.78
N GLU A 44 13.55 16.96 -0.46
CA GLU A 44 12.70 17.10 -1.64
C GLU A 44 11.80 15.87 -1.84
N CYS A 45 12.34 14.65 -1.66
CA CYS A 45 11.57 13.41 -1.75
C CYS A 45 10.60 13.27 -0.60
N SER A 46 11.01 13.65 0.61
CA SER A 46 10.16 13.69 1.79
C SER A 46 8.96 14.64 1.59
N ALA A 47 9.19 15.83 1.02
CA ALA A 47 8.12 16.78 0.72
C ALA A 47 7.12 16.25 -0.31
N GLN A 48 7.59 15.53 -1.34
CA GLN A 48 6.71 14.87 -2.31
C GLN A 48 5.90 13.74 -1.67
N TYR A 49 6.53 12.92 -0.83
CA TYR A 49 5.85 11.85 -0.08
C TYR A 49 4.75 12.41 0.84
N ASP A 50 5.03 13.50 1.55
CA ASP A 50 4.06 14.15 2.44
C ASP A 50 2.85 14.69 1.65
N LEU A 51 3.12 15.34 0.51
CA LEU A 51 2.06 15.78 -0.41
C LEU A 51 1.18 14.62 -0.86
N GLU A 52 1.76 13.52 -1.30
CA GLU A 52 1.01 12.33 -1.73
C GLU A 52 0.20 11.71 -0.59
N CYS A 53 0.73 11.72 0.64
CA CYS A 53 0.01 11.28 1.83
C CYS A 53 -1.22 12.17 2.11
N ILE A 54 -1.06 13.49 1.99
CA ILE A 54 -2.16 14.45 2.12
C ILE A 54 -3.21 14.21 1.03
N ILE A 55 -2.80 14.06 -0.23
CA ILE A 55 -3.69 13.77 -1.35
C ILE A 55 -4.47 12.49 -1.09
N ARG A 56 -3.81 11.38 -0.74
CA ARG A 56 -4.48 10.12 -0.39
C ARG A 56 -5.45 10.27 0.79
N SER A 57 -5.09 11.06 1.81
CA SER A 57 -5.95 11.35 2.96
C SER A 57 -7.20 12.15 2.56
N VAL A 58 -7.04 13.16 1.70
CA VAL A 58 -8.13 13.97 1.16
C VAL A 58 -9.03 13.14 0.24
N VAL A 59 -8.44 12.37 -0.68
CA VAL A 59 -9.18 11.45 -1.56
C VAL A 59 -9.97 10.45 -0.72
N ARG A 60 -9.36 9.82 0.29
CA ARG A 60 -10.07 8.89 1.18
C ARG A 60 -11.23 9.55 1.93
N ARG A 61 -11.08 10.81 2.35
CA ARG A 61 -12.15 11.57 3.02
C ARG A 61 -13.28 11.92 2.06
N SER A 62 -12.95 12.36 0.85
CA SER A 62 -13.91 12.73 -0.19
C SER A 62 -14.60 11.53 -0.82
N CYS A 63 -13.92 10.37 -0.91
CA CYS A 63 -14.48 9.07 -1.28
C CYS A 63 -15.17 8.38 -0.08
N SER A 64 -15.77 9.14 0.83
CA SER A 64 -16.73 8.61 1.82
C SER A 64 -18.09 8.28 1.18
N GLU A 65 -18.12 7.81 -0.06
CA GLU A 65 -19.25 7.00 -0.52
C GLU A 65 -19.12 5.67 0.22
N THR A 66 -19.87 5.58 1.32
CA THR A 66 -19.96 4.39 2.18
C THR A 66 -20.05 3.15 1.31
N ALA A 67 -19.06 2.25 1.40
CA ALA A 67 -19.14 0.96 0.74
C ALA A 67 -20.51 0.35 1.07
N PRO A 68 -21.36 0.04 0.07
CA PRO A 68 -22.71 -0.41 0.31
C PRO A 68 -22.65 -1.59 1.27
N GLN A 69 -23.42 -1.53 2.37
CA GLN A 69 -23.34 -2.53 3.44
C GLN A 69 -23.55 -3.96 2.91
N ASP A 70 -24.24 -4.09 1.79
CA ASP A 70 -24.39 -5.32 1.02
C ASP A 70 -23.05 -5.98 0.64
N LEU A 71 -22.08 -5.21 0.13
CA LEU A 71 -20.76 -5.73 -0.24
C LEU A 71 -19.98 -6.23 0.99
N LYS A 72 -20.04 -5.47 2.09
CA LYS A 72 -19.39 -5.85 3.35
C LYS A 72 -20.03 -7.12 3.94
N SER A 73 -21.35 -7.23 3.88
CA SER A 73 -22.10 -8.41 4.32
C SER A 73 -21.75 -9.64 3.49
N ARG A 74 -21.72 -9.51 2.16
CA ARG A 74 -21.34 -10.59 1.23
C ARG A 74 -19.90 -11.08 1.45
N ILE A 75 -18.96 -10.17 1.68
CA ILE A 75 -17.56 -10.53 1.98
C ILE A 75 -17.49 -11.27 3.33
N MET A 76 -18.18 -10.80 4.37
CA MET A 76 -18.20 -11.47 5.68
C MET A 76 -18.81 -12.87 5.60
N VAL A 77 -19.94 -13.03 4.89
CA VAL A 77 -20.54 -14.35 4.65
C VAL A 77 -19.55 -15.27 3.95
N ARG A 78 -18.88 -14.79 2.89
CA ARG A 78 -17.95 -15.63 2.13
C ARG A 78 -16.73 -16.05 2.97
N ILE A 79 -16.23 -15.17 3.84
CA ILE A 79 -15.13 -15.49 4.75
C ILE A 79 -15.56 -16.53 5.79
N ASP A 80 -16.79 -16.45 6.29
CA ASP A 80 -17.34 -17.41 7.25
C ASP A 80 -17.51 -18.80 6.62
N GLU A 81 -18.08 -18.88 5.41
CA GLU A 81 -18.20 -20.12 4.64
C GLU A 81 -16.84 -20.82 4.47
N ILE A 82 -15.81 -20.08 4.05
CA ILE A 82 -14.46 -20.64 3.86
C ILE A 82 -13.86 -21.16 5.18
N ARG A 83 -14.15 -20.51 6.32
CA ARG A 83 -13.68 -20.96 7.64
C ARG A 83 -14.38 -22.24 8.10
N VAL A 84 -15.67 -22.39 7.80
CA VAL A 84 -16.43 -23.60 8.11
C VAL A 84 -15.95 -24.78 7.25
N GLU A 85 -15.66 -24.55 5.97
CA GLU A 85 -15.14 -25.59 5.05
C GLU A 85 -13.69 -26.04 5.39
N GLY A 86 -12.88 -25.16 5.97
CA GLY A 86 -11.55 -25.51 6.48
C GLY A 86 -11.55 -26.39 7.75
N SER A 87 -12.71 -26.50 8.41
CA SER A 87 -12.87 -27.25 9.67
C SER A 87 -13.28 -28.71 9.46
N SER A 88 -13.78 -29.06 8.26
CA SER A 88 -14.40 -30.38 7.98
C SER A 88 -13.45 -31.40 7.32
N HIS A 89 -12.20 -31.04 7.03
CA HIS A 89 -11.21 -31.96 6.42
C HIS A 89 -10.20 -32.60 7.40
N GLN A 90 -10.40 -32.47 8.72
CA GLN A 90 -9.59 -33.15 9.73
C GLN A 90 -10.44 -34.13 10.53
N GLY A 91 -10.82 -35.25 9.91
CA GLY A 91 -11.62 -36.27 10.58
C GLY A 91 -11.97 -37.49 9.73
N SER A 92 -11.01 -38.09 9.02
CA SER A 92 -11.13 -39.46 8.50
C SER A 92 -9.75 -39.97 8.08
N SER A 93 -9.04 -40.55 9.05
CA SER A 93 -7.95 -41.49 8.79
C SER A 93 -8.35 -42.78 9.51
N HIS A 94 -8.67 -43.80 8.72
CA HIS A 94 -8.86 -45.19 9.13
C HIS A 94 -7.93 -46.03 8.27
#